data_AF-A0AAU9JDD4-F1
#
_entry.id   AF-A0AAU9JDD4-F1
#
_cell.length_a   1.000
_cell.length_b   1.000
_cell.length_c   1.000
_cell.angle_alpha   90.00
_cell.angle_beta   90.00
_cell.angle_gamma   90.00
#
_symmetry.space_group_name_H-M   'P 1'
#
loop_
_entity.id
_entity.type
_entity.pdbx_description
1 polymer ?
#
loop_
_entity_poly.entity_id
_entity_poly.type
_entity_poly.pdbx_seq_one_letter_code
_entity_poly.pdbx_strand_id
1 'polypeptide(L)'
;MKPEEILPELLLNNTTYKISAGRRAKADAIIRAQFTCRRGCPKKEYLRCKLIRGHKRLMRQIKKNIKPEKTLNKFDSNNQVGRENWNLLVQCSIESRAEIEAWSKTEAGPLTDGKSKRKDNADDTCKSFNMKFCQWYFSPLPIRKSYYYYTELLFAEFSPEILNDKFEFNCCNEDQHSLECYQKWAHMKKYINTFLIEDLELEPWFPDRQVVPRLPNILEGNMFELIYNQIKSLSKQENSDTAISDEAKTIFTQDISTVEEVKQASSEGSAFKHYKAII
;
A
#
# COMPACT_ATOMS: atom_id res chain seq x y z
N MET A 1 30.16 -1.96 3.99
CA MET A 1 29.33 -2.35 2.82
C MET A 1 27.89 -2.39 3.29
N LYS A 2 26.98 -1.70 2.58
CA LYS A 2 25.56 -1.64 2.90
C LYS A 2 24.89 -2.92 2.37
N PRO A 3 24.06 -3.63 3.14
CA PRO A 3 23.24 -4.70 2.59
C PRO A 3 22.20 -4.06 1.67
N GLU A 4 22.30 -4.36 0.38
CA GLU A 4 21.38 -3.90 -0.64
C GLU A 4 19.98 -4.48 -0.42
N GLU A 5 19.02 -3.58 -0.61
CA GLU A 5 17.59 -3.78 -0.60
C GLU A 5 17.19 -4.74 -1.73
N ILE A 6 16.89 -5.99 -1.41
CA ILE A 6 16.20 -6.91 -2.32
C ILE A 6 14.92 -7.38 -1.62
N LEU A 7 13.77 -7.15 -2.25
CA LEU A 7 12.37 -7.38 -1.85
C LEU A 7 11.67 -6.22 -1.10
N PRO A 8 10.73 -5.53 -1.78
CA PRO A 8 9.45 -6.11 -2.22
C PRO A 8 9.09 -5.84 -3.70
N GLU A 9 10.09 -5.81 -4.58
CA GLU A 9 9.89 -5.53 -6.01
C GLU A 9 9.49 -6.76 -6.84
N LEU A 10 9.89 -7.97 -6.41
CA LEU A 10 9.65 -9.22 -7.14
C LEU A 10 8.20 -9.73 -7.12
N LEU A 11 7.36 -9.30 -6.16
CA LEU A 11 5.99 -9.82 -6.03
C LEU A 11 4.96 -9.13 -6.92
N LEU A 12 5.26 -7.94 -7.46
CA LEU A 12 4.34 -7.20 -8.34
C LEU A 12 4.76 -7.21 -9.81
N ASN A 13 6.05 -7.40 -10.09
CA ASN A 13 6.57 -7.43 -11.46
C ASN A 13 6.16 -8.70 -12.22
N ASN A 14 5.73 -9.77 -11.52
CA ASN A 14 5.36 -11.06 -12.12
C ASN A 14 3.86 -11.31 -12.27
N THR A 15 2.98 -10.49 -11.71
CA THR A 15 1.52 -10.69 -11.81
C THR A 15 0.90 -9.95 -13.00
N THR A 16 1.29 -10.31 -14.22
CA THR A 16 0.50 -9.96 -15.42
C THR A 16 -0.42 -11.13 -15.77
N TYR A 17 -1.67 -11.09 -15.29
CA TYR A 17 -2.67 -12.07 -15.69
C TYR A 17 -3.17 -11.74 -17.11
N LYS A 18 -2.94 -12.65 -18.06
CA LYS A 18 -3.54 -12.57 -19.40
C LYS A 18 -5.05 -12.80 -19.28
N ILE A 19 -5.84 -11.75 -19.41
CA ILE A 19 -7.29 -11.90 -19.66
C ILE A 19 -7.45 -12.28 -21.14
N SER A 20 -8.28 -13.28 -21.41
CA SER A 20 -8.63 -13.71 -22.78
C SER A 20 -9.03 -12.49 -23.62
N ALA A 21 -8.37 -12.33 -24.78
CA ALA A 21 -8.39 -11.17 -25.68
C ALA A 21 -7.36 -10.05 -25.39
N GLY A 22 -6.07 -10.41 -25.33
CA GLY A 22 -4.92 -9.57 -25.75
C GLY A 22 -4.63 -8.26 -24.99
N ARG A 23 -5.52 -7.76 -24.14
CA ARG A 23 -5.31 -6.55 -23.33
C ARG A 23 -4.80 -6.94 -21.95
N ARG A 24 -3.60 -6.47 -21.60
CA ARG A 24 -3.04 -6.61 -20.24
C ARG A 24 -3.90 -5.79 -19.27
N ALA A 25 -4.40 -6.45 -18.22
CA ALA A 25 -5.12 -5.75 -17.16
C ALA A 25 -4.16 -4.83 -16.40
N LYS A 26 -4.60 -3.60 -16.09
CA LYS A 26 -3.84 -2.70 -15.21
C LYS A 26 -3.77 -3.29 -13.81
N ALA A 27 -2.67 -3.06 -13.08
CA ALA A 27 -2.49 -3.53 -11.71
C ALA A 27 -3.67 -3.14 -10.80
N ASP A 28 -4.26 -1.96 -10.99
CA ASP A 28 -5.44 -1.51 -10.24
C ASP A 28 -6.66 -2.43 -10.41
N ALA A 29 -6.86 -2.95 -11.61
CA ALA A 29 -8.00 -3.83 -11.90
C ALA A 29 -7.78 -5.20 -11.26
N ILE A 30 -6.55 -5.71 -11.30
CA ILE A 30 -6.16 -6.97 -10.68
C ILE A 30 -6.35 -6.90 -9.16
N ILE A 31 -5.82 -5.86 -8.52
CA ILE A 31 -5.92 -5.70 -7.07
C ILE A 31 -7.38 -5.56 -6.63
N ARG A 32 -8.18 -4.71 -7.31
CA ARG A 32 -9.60 -4.56 -6.97
C ARG A 32 -10.42 -5.84 -7.22
N ALA A 33 -10.05 -6.65 -8.20
CA ALA A 33 -10.73 -7.91 -8.48
C ALA A 33 -10.56 -8.96 -7.37
N GLN A 34 -9.59 -8.78 -6.47
CA GLN A 34 -9.40 -9.65 -5.29
C GLN A 34 -10.43 -9.39 -4.18
N PHE A 35 -11.28 -8.36 -4.34
CA PHE A 35 -12.27 -7.96 -3.35
C PHE A 35 -13.68 -8.01 -3.92
N THR A 36 -14.65 -8.25 -3.05
CA THR A 36 -16.08 -8.15 -3.37
C THR A 36 -16.75 -7.07 -2.53
N CYS A 37 -17.87 -6.55 -3.00
CA CYS A 37 -18.77 -5.66 -2.27
C CYS A 37 -20.22 -5.96 -2.68
N ARG A 38 -21.19 -5.28 -2.08
CA ARG A 38 -22.64 -5.50 -2.34
C ARG A 38 -23.03 -5.48 -3.83
N ARG A 39 -22.25 -4.81 -4.69
CA ARG A 39 -22.50 -4.68 -6.13
C ARG A 39 -21.41 -5.33 -6.99
N GLY A 40 -20.72 -6.34 -6.48
CA GLY A 40 -19.64 -7.06 -7.17
C GLY A 40 -18.25 -6.50 -6.83
N CYS A 41 -17.33 -6.50 -7.79
CA CYS A 41 -15.99 -5.95 -7.59
C CYS A 41 -16.03 -4.43 -7.32
N PRO A 42 -15.28 -3.92 -6.31
CA PRO A 42 -15.19 -2.49 -6.04
C PRO A 42 -14.78 -1.67 -7.27
N LYS A 43 -15.56 -0.65 -7.65
CA LYS A 43 -15.25 0.23 -8.78
C LYS A 43 -14.09 1.18 -8.44
N LYS A 44 -13.21 1.47 -9.41
CA LYS A 44 -12.07 2.39 -9.27
C LYS A 44 -12.49 3.76 -8.75
N GLU A 45 -13.53 4.30 -9.36
CA GLU A 45 -14.09 5.60 -8.99
C GLU A 45 -14.73 5.60 -7.60
N TYR A 46 -15.33 4.48 -7.17
CA TYR A 46 -15.87 4.34 -5.81
C TYR A 46 -14.75 4.46 -4.78
N LEU A 47 -13.65 3.74 -4.98
CA LEU A 47 -12.49 3.78 -4.10
C LEU A 47 -11.88 5.19 -4.03
N ARG A 48 -11.64 5.83 -5.18
CA ARG A 48 -11.15 7.22 -5.26
C ARG A 48 -12.04 8.20 -4.51
N CYS A 49 -13.35 8.14 -4.78
CA CYS A 49 -14.36 8.95 -4.11
C CYS A 49 -14.33 8.77 -2.60
N LYS A 50 -14.33 7.52 -2.12
CA LYS A 50 -14.33 7.17 -0.70
C LYS A 50 -13.07 7.70 0.01
N LEU A 51 -11.90 7.52 -0.59
CA LEU A 51 -10.62 7.99 -0.06
C LEU A 51 -10.52 9.51 -0.02
N ILE A 52 -10.80 10.21 -1.13
CA ILE A 52 -10.72 11.67 -1.19
C ILE A 52 -11.74 12.31 -0.24
N ARG A 53 -12.96 11.79 -0.16
CA ARG A 53 -13.97 12.29 0.78
C ARG A 53 -13.54 12.09 2.23
N GLY A 54 -13.00 10.93 2.57
CA GLY A 54 -12.48 10.63 3.90
C GLY A 54 -11.33 11.57 4.27
N HIS A 55 -10.37 11.76 3.36
CA HIS A 55 -9.25 12.69 3.55
C HIS A 55 -9.73 14.13 3.78
N LYS A 56 -10.58 14.68 2.89
CA LYS A 56 -11.15 16.03 3.05
C LYS A 56 -11.93 16.16 4.36
N ARG A 57 -12.70 15.14 4.75
CA ARG A 57 -13.42 15.12 6.03
C ARG A 57 -12.45 15.19 7.21
N LEU A 58 -11.38 14.42 7.15
CA LEU A 58 -10.36 14.39 8.21
C LEU A 58 -9.68 15.74 8.38
N MET A 59 -9.28 16.39 7.29
CA MET A 59 -8.69 17.73 7.33
C MET A 59 -9.61 18.75 8.00
N ARG A 60 -10.91 18.70 7.72
CA ARG A 60 -11.90 19.55 8.38
C ARG A 60 -12.10 19.23 9.86
N GLN A 61 -11.92 17.97 10.26
CA GLN A 61 -11.96 17.57 11.67
C GLN A 61 -10.73 18.07 12.42
N ILE A 62 -9.54 17.94 11.84
CA ILE A 62 -8.28 18.48 12.39
C ILE A 62 -8.38 19.99 12.58
N LYS A 63 -8.88 20.73 11.58
CA LYS A 63 -9.09 22.18 11.70
C LYS A 63 -9.95 22.58 12.91
N LYS A 64 -10.90 21.72 13.28
CA LYS A 64 -11.80 21.93 14.42
C LYS A 64 -11.29 21.32 15.73
N ASN A 65 -10.08 20.75 15.74
CA ASN A 65 -9.53 19.96 16.83
C ASN A 65 -10.45 18.80 17.25
N ILE A 66 -11.14 18.18 16.28
CA ILE A 66 -12.03 17.04 16.50
C ILE A 66 -11.30 15.76 16.10
N LYS A 67 -11.23 14.79 17.00
CA LYS A 67 -10.75 13.44 16.69
C LYS A 67 -11.84 12.63 15.95
N PRO A 68 -11.50 11.84 14.91
CA PRO A 68 -12.47 11.00 14.23
C PRO A 68 -12.88 9.79 15.08
N GLU A 69 -14.16 9.72 15.43
CA GLU A 69 -14.74 8.58 16.19
C GLU A 69 -15.61 7.66 15.32
N LYS A 70 -15.93 8.08 14.11
CA LYS A 70 -16.90 7.41 13.23
C LYS A 70 -16.37 7.34 11.79
N THR A 71 -17.01 6.47 11.00
CA THR A 71 -16.78 6.31 9.55
C THR A 71 -15.39 5.79 9.23
N LEU A 72 -14.97 5.89 7.96
CA LEU A 72 -13.67 5.44 7.46
C LEU A 72 -12.47 5.89 8.33
N ASN A 73 -12.54 7.13 8.82
CA ASN A 73 -11.44 7.79 9.52
C ASN A 73 -11.28 7.40 11.00
N LYS A 74 -12.21 6.62 11.57
CA LYS A 74 -12.14 6.18 12.97
C LYS A 74 -10.83 5.42 13.19
N PHE A 75 -10.10 5.70 14.26
CA PHE A 75 -8.92 4.92 14.66
C PHE A 75 -8.85 4.79 16.18
N ASP A 76 -8.29 3.69 16.67
CA ASP A 76 -8.09 3.49 18.11
C ASP A 76 -7.04 4.47 18.69
N SER A 77 -7.42 5.17 19.76
CA SER A 77 -6.50 6.00 20.55
C SER A 77 -5.34 5.23 21.12
N ASN A 78 -5.55 3.96 21.44
CA ASN A 78 -4.57 3.15 22.15
C ASN A 78 -3.55 2.53 21.19
N ASN A 79 -3.87 2.44 19.89
CA ASN A 79 -2.93 2.07 18.85
C ASN A 79 -1.85 3.15 18.66
N GLN A 80 -0.60 2.79 18.98
CA GLN A 80 0.53 3.71 18.90
C GLN A 80 0.81 4.19 17.47
N VAL A 81 0.81 3.29 16.48
CA VAL A 81 1.01 3.61 15.07
C VAL A 81 -0.07 4.57 14.56
N GLY A 82 -1.31 4.39 15.01
CA GLY A 82 -2.43 5.28 14.71
C GLY A 82 -2.22 6.68 15.30
N ARG A 83 -1.79 6.79 16.56
CA ARG A 83 -1.45 8.09 17.17
C ARG A 83 -0.30 8.80 16.45
N GLU A 84 0.75 8.06 16.08
CA GLU A 84 1.91 8.63 15.37
C GLU A 84 1.49 9.20 14.01
N ASN A 85 0.76 8.42 13.20
CA ASN A 85 0.24 8.90 11.91
C ASN A 85 -0.75 10.06 12.07
N TRP A 86 -1.59 10.04 13.11
CA TRP A 86 -2.48 11.17 13.42
C TRP A 86 -1.70 12.45 13.72
N ASN A 87 -0.64 12.37 14.54
CA ASN A 87 0.18 13.53 14.88
C ASN A 87 0.91 14.08 13.65
N LEU A 88 1.47 13.21 12.81
CA LEU A 88 2.11 13.60 11.55
C LEU A 88 1.13 14.29 10.59
N LEU A 89 -0.10 13.78 10.53
CA LEU A 89 -1.17 14.36 9.74
C LEU A 89 -1.59 15.75 10.26
N VAL A 90 -1.73 15.91 11.58
CA VAL A 90 -2.00 17.21 12.21
C VAL A 90 -0.87 18.20 11.91
N GLN A 91 0.38 17.76 12.03
CA GLN A 91 1.55 18.57 11.71
C GLN A 91 1.54 19.04 10.25
N CYS A 92 1.27 18.14 9.29
CA CYS A 92 1.11 18.51 7.89
C CYS A 92 0.00 19.56 7.68
N SER A 93 -1.12 19.41 8.39
CA SER A 93 -2.23 20.37 8.33
C SER A 93 -1.88 21.74 8.90
N ILE A 94 -0.91 21.84 9.81
CA ILE A 94 -0.43 23.11 10.36
C ILE A 94 0.58 23.76 9.42
N GLU A 95 1.55 23.00 8.91
CA GLU A 95 2.61 23.46 8.00
C GLU A 95 2.05 24.07 6.70
N SER A 96 0.99 23.48 6.15
CA SER A 96 0.40 23.90 4.87
C SER A 96 -1.08 24.27 5.02
N ARG A 97 -1.43 24.93 6.13
CA ARG A 97 -2.82 25.23 6.52
C ARG A 97 -3.63 25.87 5.40
N ALA A 98 -3.13 26.95 4.79
CA ALA A 98 -3.87 27.69 3.76
C ALA A 98 -4.25 26.81 2.56
N GLU A 99 -3.30 26.00 2.08
CA GLU A 99 -3.53 25.08 0.96
C GLU A 99 -4.51 23.97 1.35
N ILE A 100 -4.22 23.24 2.44
CA ILE A 100 -5.07 22.12 2.88
C ILE A 100 -6.51 22.58 3.15
N GLU A 101 -6.69 23.77 3.69
CA GLU A 101 -8.02 24.37 3.87
C GLU A 101 -8.72 24.67 2.55
N ALA A 102 -8.02 25.21 1.54
CA ALA A 102 -8.60 25.47 0.23
C ALA A 102 -9.11 24.17 -0.43
N TRP A 103 -8.31 23.11 -0.38
CA TRP A 103 -8.59 21.82 -1.03
C TRP A 103 -9.58 20.93 -0.26
N SER A 104 -9.73 21.13 1.06
CA SER A 104 -10.64 20.32 1.90
C SER A 104 -12.10 20.81 1.92
N LYS A 105 -12.40 21.97 1.31
CA LYS A 105 -13.78 22.50 1.18
C LYS A 105 -14.69 21.53 0.42
N THR A 106 -15.95 21.41 0.82
CA THR A 106 -16.94 20.58 0.10
C THR A 106 -17.26 21.11 -1.29
N GLU A 107 -17.19 22.44 -1.46
CA GLU A 107 -17.37 23.12 -2.76
C GLU A 107 -16.23 22.80 -3.72
N ALA A 108 -15.03 22.51 -3.23
CA ALA A 108 -13.88 22.04 -3.99
C ALA A 108 -13.97 20.54 -4.35
N GLY A 109 -15.16 19.93 -4.35
CA GLY A 109 -15.40 18.54 -4.77
C GLY A 109 -15.85 18.45 -6.23
N PRO A 110 -16.21 17.26 -6.74
CA PRO A 110 -17.00 17.16 -7.96
C PRO A 110 -18.48 17.51 -7.68
N LEU A 111 -19.28 17.66 -8.73
CA LEU A 111 -20.71 18.01 -8.59
C LEU A 111 -21.47 17.04 -7.67
N THR A 112 -21.14 15.75 -7.68
CA THR A 112 -21.76 14.74 -6.81
C THR A 112 -21.52 14.94 -5.29
N ASP A 113 -20.59 15.81 -4.90
CA ASP A 113 -20.25 16.08 -3.49
C ASP A 113 -20.70 17.47 -3.02
N GLY A 114 -20.85 18.43 -3.95
CA GLY A 114 -21.07 19.84 -3.63
C GLY A 114 -22.31 20.48 -4.26
N LYS A 115 -23.12 19.75 -5.05
CA LYS A 115 -24.27 20.33 -5.79
C LYS A 115 -25.22 21.13 -4.91
N SER A 116 -25.47 20.71 -3.67
CA SER A 116 -26.37 21.41 -2.74
C SER A 116 -25.78 22.65 -2.07
N LYS A 117 -24.46 22.87 -2.16
CA LYS A 117 -23.75 23.97 -1.48
C LYS A 117 -23.20 25.04 -2.41
N ARG A 118 -23.15 24.79 -3.72
CA ARG A 118 -22.72 25.80 -4.70
C ARG A 118 -23.88 26.71 -5.05
N LYS A 119 -23.63 28.02 -5.01
CA LYS A 119 -24.58 29.02 -5.49
C LYS A 119 -24.60 29.12 -7.01
N ASP A 120 -23.48 28.79 -7.67
CA ASP A 120 -23.32 28.92 -9.11
C ASP A 120 -22.97 27.58 -9.77
N ASN A 121 -23.71 27.23 -10.83
CA ASN A 121 -23.38 26.09 -11.69
C ASN A 121 -22.22 26.47 -12.60
N ALA A 122 -20.99 26.43 -12.08
CA ALA A 122 -19.80 26.65 -12.90
C ALA A 122 -19.61 25.47 -13.86
N ASP A 123 -19.72 25.73 -15.17
CA ASP A 123 -19.58 24.76 -16.27
C ASP A 123 -18.24 24.00 -16.25
N ASP A 124 -17.21 24.55 -15.61
CA ASP A 124 -15.89 23.94 -15.48
C ASP A 124 -15.76 22.88 -14.36
N THR A 125 -16.84 22.61 -13.63
CA THR A 125 -16.78 21.64 -12.52
C THR A 125 -16.82 20.20 -13.03
N CYS A 126 -15.86 19.37 -12.59
CA CYS A 126 -15.90 17.93 -12.85
C CYS A 126 -17.18 17.28 -12.30
N LYS A 127 -17.87 16.50 -13.14
CA LYS A 127 -19.12 15.81 -12.77
C LYS A 127 -18.92 14.72 -11.72
N SER A 128 -17.73 14.12 -11.64
CA SER A 128 -17.46 12.95 -10.81
C SER A 128 -15.99 12.86 -10.37
N PHE A 129 -15.62 11.81 -9.63
CA PHE A 129 -14.24 11.54 -9.20
C PHE A 129 -13.43 10.88 -10.33
N ASN A 130 -13.52 11.46 -11.52
CA ASN A 130 -12.83 11.02 -12.72
C ASN A 130 -11.33 11.36 -12.65
N MET A 131 -10.60 10.99 -13.70
CA MET A 131 -9.15 11.21 -13.79
C MET A 131 -8.78 12.69 -13.60
N LYS A 132 -9.43 13.58 -14.36
CA LYS A 132 -9.18 15.03 -14.34
C LYS A 132 -9.36 15.61 -12.93
N PHE A 133 -10.44 15.24 -12.23
CA PHE A 133 -10.66 15.70 -10.86
C PHE A 133 -9.59 15.19 -9.90
N CYS A 134 -9.24 13.90 -9.98
CA CYS A 134 -8.25 13.30 -9.10
C CYS A 134 -6.86 13.91 -9.33
N GLN A 135 -6.46 14.11 -10.59
CA GLN A 135 -5.23 14.82 -10.97
C GLN A 135 -5.19 16.22 -10.37
N TRP A 136 -6.26 17.00 -10.55
CA TRP A 136 -6.37 18.32 -9.97
C TRP A 136 -6.22 18.28 -8.44
N TYR A 137 -6.96 17.40 -7.76
CA TYR A 137 -6.93 17.25 -6.30
C TYR A 137 -5.55 16.89 -5.76
N PHE A 138 -4.84 15.95 -6.40
CA PHE A 138 -3.54 15.46 -5.96
C PHE A 138 -2.35 16.28 -6.51
N SER A 139 -2.59 17.27 -7.36
CA SER A 139 -1.51 18.11 -7.90
C SER A 139 -0.64 18.78 -6.83
N PRO A 140 -1.19 19.35 -5.73
CA PRO A 140 -0.37 20.03 -4.72
C PRO A 140 0.39 19.04 -3.86
N LEU A 141 1.69 19.29 -3.65
CA LEU A 141 2.54 18.46 -2.81
C LEU A 141 2.00 18.30 -1.37
N PRO A 142 1.48 19.36 -0.70
CA PRO A 142 0.92 19.19 0.64
C PRO A 142 -0.29 18.27 0.71
N ILE A 143 -1.08 18.16 -0.37
CA ILE A 143 -2.19 17.23 -0.45
C ILE A 143 -1.68 15.79 -0.56
N ARG A 144 -0.65 15.52 -1.36
CA ARG A 144 -0.03 14.19 -1.43
C ARG A 144 0.61 13.80 -0.10
N LYS A 145 1.33 14.73 0.56
CA LYS A 145 1.95 14.52 1.88
C LYS A 145 0.91 14.17 2.95
N SER A 146 -0.13 14.99 3.10
CA SER A 146 -1.21 14.71 4.05
C SER A 146 -1.99 13.44 3.71
N TYR A 147 -2.21 13.18 2.42
CA TYR A 147 -2.88 11.96 1.96
C TYR A 147 -2.10 10.69 2.32
N TYR A 148 -0.76 10.69 2.21
CA TYR A 148 0.08 9.57 2.63
C TYR A 148 -0.12 9.23 4.11
N TYR A 149 -0.03 10.22 5.02
CA TYR A 149 -0.26 9.94 6.44
C TYR A 149 -1.71 9.56 6.74
N TYR A 150 -2.65 10.05 5.95
CA TYR A 150 -4.06 9.67 6.06
C TYR A 150 -4.25 8.18 5.72
N THR A 151 -3.65 7.70 4.64
CA THR A 151 -3.75 6.29 4.26
C THR A 151 -2.99 5.40 5.25
N GLU A 152 -1.81 5.81 5.74
CA GLU A 152 -1.13 5.11 6.84
C GLU A 152 -2.02 5.02 8.09
N LEU A 153 -2.74 6.09 8.44
CA LEU A 153 -3.71 6.09 9.55
C LEU A 153 -4.87 5.11 9.31
N LEU A 154 -5.40 5.00 8.09
CA LEU A 154 -6.48 4.05 7.77
C LEU A 154 -6.05 2.59 8.00
N PHE A 155 -4.78 2.30 7.76
CA PHE A 155 -4.17 0.96 7.84
C PHE A 155 -3.36 0.75 9.13
N ALA A 156 -3.44 1.66 10.10
CA ALA A 156 -2.71 1.54 11.37
C ALA A 156 -3.14 0.31 12.20
N GLU A 157 -4.41 -0.08 12.09
CA GLU A 157 -4.95 -1.34 12.61
C GLU A 157 -5.09 -2.32 11.43
N PHE A 158 -4.01 -3.04 11.14
CA PHE A 158 -3.93 -3.91 9.97
C PHE A 158 -4.58 -5.28 10.23
N SER A 159 -5.91 -5.30 10.31
CA SER A 159 -6.73 -6.52 10.42
C SER A 159 -7.74 -6.55 9.26
N PRO A 160 -7.89 -7.66 8.53
CA PRO A 160 -8.86 -7.76 7.45
C PRO A 160 -10.29 -7.53 7.92
N GLU A 161 -10.67 -7.91 9.14
CA GLU A 161 -11.98 -7.64 9.74
C GLU A 161 -12.24 -6.12 9.81
N ILE A 162 -11.29 -5.38 10.38
CA ILE A 162 -11.36 -3.93 10.55
C ILE A 162 -11.35 -3.22 9.18
N LEU A 163 -10.50 -3.68 8.27
CA LEU A 163 -10.37 -3.10 6.93
C LEU A 163 -11.60 -3.38 6.06
N ASN A 164 -12.18 -4.58 6.17
CA ASN A 164 -13.42 -4.94 5.49
C ASN A 164 -14.55 -3.98 5.90
N ASP A 165 -14.72 -3.73 7.20
CA ASP A 165 -15.71 -2.78 7.73
C ASP A 165 -15.45 -1.33 7.24
N LYS A 166 -14.21 -0.85 7.39
CA LYS A 166 -13.80 0.50 6.95
C LYS A 166 -14.10 0.75 5.47
N PHE A 167 -13.69 -0.17 4.62
CA PHE A 167 -13.78 -0.02 3.17
C PHE A 167 -15.08 -0.54 2.58
N GLU A 168 -15.89 -1.27 3.36
CA GLU A 168 -17.10 -2.00 2.92
C GLU A 168 -16.80 -2.96 1.76
N PHE A 169 -15.61 -3.57 1.82
CA PHE A 169 -15.13 -4.58 0.89
C PHE A 169 -14.92 -5.88 1.66
N ASN A 170 -15.05 -7.03 0.99
CA ASN A 170 -14.74 -8.32 1.56
C ASN A 170 -13.56 -8.92 0.80
N CYS A 171 -12.51 -9.33 1.51
CA CYS A 171 -11.34 -10.01 0.95
C CYS A 171 -11.55 -11.52 0.73
N CYS A 172 -12.54 -12.11 1.40
CA CYS A 172 -13.02 -13.49 1.25
C CYS A 172 -14.49 -13.60 1.70
N ASN A 173 -15.07 -14.80 1.59
CA ASN A 173 -16.44 -15.09 2.07
C ASN A 173 -16.43 -15.94 3.37
N GLU A 174 -15.27 -16.10 3.98
CA GLU A 174 -15.06 -16.92 5.17
C GLU A 174 -15.12 -16.06 6.44
N ASP A 175 -15.59 -16.63 7.54
CA ASP A 175 -15.61 -15.96 8.85
C ASP A 175 -14.21 -15.82 9.45
N GLN A 176 -13.27 -16.70 9.07
CA GLN A 176 -11.88 -16.65 9.49
C GLN A 176 -11.01 -16.18 8.33
N HIS A 177 -10.17 -15.18 8.57
CA HIS A 177 -9.30 -14.63 7.53
C HIS A 177 -7.95 -15.36 7.47
N SER A 178 -7.64 -15.86 6.28
CA SER A 178 -6.35 -16.50 5.96
C SER A 178 -5.25 -15.46 5.71
N LEU A 179 -3.99 -15.92 5.63
CA LEU A 179 -2.84 -15.08 5.27
C LEU A 179 -3.03 -14.36 3.93
N GLU A 180 -3.73 -14.98 2.98
CA GLU A 180 -4.05 -14.39 1.68
C GLU A 180 -4.88 -13.10 1.84
N CYS A 181 -5.77 -13.03 2.83
CA CYS A 181 -6.56 -11.83 3.11
C CYS A 181 -5.67 -10.65 3.51
N TYR A 182 -4.65 -10.90 4.34
CA TYR A 182 -3.68 -9.88 4.74
C TYR A 182 -2.85 -9.41 3.54
N GLN A 183 -2.44 -10.33 2.66
CA GLN A 183 -1.70 -9.99 1.44
C GLN A 183 -2.53 -9.14 0.47
N LYS A 184 -3.81 -9.49 0.26
CA LYS A 184 -4.75 -8.68 -0.54
C LYS A 184 -4.83 -7.25 0.01
N TRP A 185 -4.97 -7.10 1.32
CA TRP A 185 -5.01 -5.78 1.96
C TRP A 185 -3.69 -5.01 1.86
N ALA A 186 -2.54 -5.70 1.89
CA ALA A 186 -1.23 -5.08 1.72
C ALA A 186 -1.07 -4.55 0.29
N HIS A 187 -1.51 -5.32 -0.70
CA HIS A 187 -1.58 -4.86 -2.09
C HIS A 187 -2.52 -3.68 -2.27
N MET A 188 -3.69 -3.69 -1.61
CA MET A 188 -4.62 -2.55 -1.62
C MET A 188 -3.98 -1.30 -1.01
N LYS A 189 -3.27 -1.42 0.12
CA LYS A 189 -2.53 -0.30 0.73
C LYS A 189 -1.49 0.27 -0.23
N LYS A 190 -0.65 -0.59 -0.83
CA LYS A 190 0.36 -0.17 -1.82
C LYS A 190 -0.28 0.49 -3.04
N TYR A 191 -1.39 -0.05 -3.54
CA TYR A 191 -2.16 0.57 -4.61
C TYR A 191 -2.61 1.98 -4.24
N ILE A 192 -3.21 2.14 -3.06
CA ILE A 192 -3.78 3.40 -2.60
C ILE A 192 -2.69 4.48 -2.40
N ASN A 193 -1.51 4.11 -1.89
CA ASN A 193 -0.40 5.02 -1.61
C ASN A 193 0.39 5.39 -2.87
N THR A 194 0.65 4.42 -3.73
CA THR A 194 1.64 4.52 -4.81
C THR A 194 0.93 4.54 -6.16
N PHE A 195 0.40 3.39 -6.57
CA PHE A 195 -0.12 3.19 -7.93
C PHE A 195 -1.31 4.08 -8.27
N LEU A 196 -2.14 4.46 -7.29
CA LEU A 196 -3.25 5.38 -7.50
C LEU A 196 -2.75 6.76 -7.92
N ILE A 197 -1.64 7.24 -7.35
CA ILE A 197 -1.06 8.55 -7.65
C ILE A 197 -0.29 8.50 -8.97
N GLU A 198 0.48 7.42 -9.21
CA GLU A 198 1.16 7.19 -10.50
C GLU A 198 0.19 7.05 -11.67
N ASP A 199 -0.96 6.40 -11.46
CA ASP A 199 -2.06 6.32 -12.43
C ASP A 199 -2.59 7.70 -12.83
N LEU A 200 -2.34 8.75 -12.02
CA LEU A 200 -2.70 10.14 -12.29
C LEU A 200 -1.56 10.91 -12.96
N GLU A 201 -0.45 10.24 -13.32
CA GLU A 201 0.76 10.88 -13.86
C GLU A 201 1.37 11.88 -12.86
N LEU A 202 1.27 11.56 -11.58
CA LEU A 202 1.85 12.32 -10.48
C LEU A 202 2.83 11.43 -9.69
N GLU A 203 3.82 12.06 -9.06
CA GLU A 203 4.76 11.35 -8.20
C GLU A 203 4.12 11.07 -6.83
N PRO A 204 4.16 9.86 -6.28
CA PRO A 204 3.77 9.63 -4.89
C PRO A 204 4.71 10.37 -3.93
N TRP A 205 4.17 10.89 -2.82
CA TRP A 205 5.02 11.44 -1.77
C TRP A 205 5.31 10.39 -0.70
N PHE A 206 6.55 10.34 -0.25
CA PHE A 206 7.00 9.53 0.88
C PHE A 206 7.81 10.40 1.85
N PRO A 207 7.81 10.10 3.15
CA PRO A 207 8.72 10.75 4.07
C PRO A 207 10.16 10.47 3.65
N ASP A 208 11.02 11.49 3.68
CA ASP A 208 12.46 11.29 3.51
C ASP A 208 12.92 10.20 4.49
N ARG A 209 13.58 9.16 3.95
CA ARG A 209 13.95 7.94 4.68
C ARG A 209 14.75 8.28 5.96
N GLN A 210 14.06 8.51 7.07
CA GLN A 210 14.63 8.45 8.41
C GLN A 210 13.80 7.59 9.36
N VAL A 211 12.55 7.22 9.02
CA VAL A 211 11.81 6.20 9.77
C VAL A 211 10.85 5.52 8.81
N VAL A 212 11.23 4.37 8.25
CA VAL A 212 10.24 3.49 7.61
C VAL A 212 9.30 3.04 8.74
N PRO A 213 7.97 3.28 8.65
CA PRO A 213 7.05 2.66 9.60
C PRO A 213 7.24 1.17 9.45
N ARG A 214 7.79 0.53 10.49
CA ARG A 214 7.91 -0.93 10.54
C ARG A 214 6.52 -1.48 10.24
N LEU A 215 6.40 -2.30 9.19
CA LEU A 215 5.27 -3.21 9.13
C LEU A 215 5.21 -3.89 10.52
N PRO A 216 4.03 -4.03 11.15
CA PRO A 216 3.95 -4.71 12.43
C PRO A 216 4.75 -6.01 12.32
N ASN A 217 5.65 -6.24 13.28
CA ASN A 217 6.59 -7.38 13.39
C ASN A 217 5.93 -8.77 13.36
N ILE A 218 4.65 -8.87 12.99
CA ILE A 218 3.88 -10.08 12.73
C ILE A 218 4.41 -10.79 11.46
N LEU A 219 5.05 -10.06 10.53
CA LEU A 219 5.42 -10.58 9.21
C LEU A 219 6.88 -11.04 9.06
N GLU A 220 7.80 -10.67 9.97
CA GLU A 220 9.24 -10.89 9.74
C GLU A 220 9.78 -12.22 10.30
N GLY A 221 9.15 -12.83 11.30
CA GLY A 221 9.68 -14.05 11.93
C GLY A 221 9.13 -15.37 11.37
N ASN A 222 7.81 -15.44 11.18
CA ASN A 222 7.15 -16.72 10.85
C ASN A 222 6.78 -16.86 9.37
N MET A 223 6.54 -15.76 8.65
CA MET A 223 6.03 -15.86 7.29
C MET A 223 7.12 -16.25 6.28
N PHE A 224 8.34 -15.74 6.41
CA PHE A 224 9.45 -16.20 5.58
C PHE A 224 9.75 -17.67 5.81
N GLU A 225 9.75 -18.11 7.06
CA GLU A 225 9.96 -19.51 7.43
C GLU A 225 8.81 -20.41 6.94
N LEU A 226 7.56 -19.95 7.02
CA LEU A 226 6.39 -20.65 6.49
C LEU A 226 6.38 -20.73 4.96
N ILE A 227 6.73 -19.63 4.28
CA ILE A 227 6.86 -19.60 2.81
C ILE A 227 8.03 -20.50 2.36
N TYR A 228 9.17 -20.43 3.05
CA TYR A 228 10.33 -21.30 2.78
C TYR A 228 9.98 -22.78 2.99
N ASN A 229 9.30 -23.11 4.08
CA ASN A 229 8.88 -24.49 4.36
C ASN A 229 7.80 -24.98 3.39
N GLN A 230 6.90 -24.12 2.95
CA GLN A 230 5.89 -24.45 1.93
C GLN A 230 6.55 -24.70 0.56
N ILE A 231 7.51 -23.87 0.15
CA ILE A 231 8.29 -24.07 -1.08
C ILE A 231 9.09 -25.37 -1.00
N LYS A 232 9.69 -25.67 0.16
CA LYS A 232 10.43 -26.91 0.42
C LYS A 232 9.54 -28.15 0.46
N SER A 233 8.27 -28.04 0.85
CA SER A 233 7.32 -29.16 0.78
C SER A 233 6.84 -29.42 -0.65
N LEU A 234 6.64 -28.37 -1.44
CA LEU A 234 6.22 -28.48 -2.84
C LEU A 234 7.34 -29.07 -3.72
N SER A 235 8.60 -28.68 -3.49
CA SER A 235 9.76 -29.26 -4.19
C SER A 235 10.05 -30.72 -3.81
N LYS A 236 9.56 -31.19 -2.66
CA LYS A 236 9.61 -32.61 -2.29
C LYS A 236 8.52 -33.44 -2.96
N GLN A 237 7.38 -32.83 -3.29
CA GLN A 237 6.29 -33.50 -4.00
C GLN A 237 6.54 -33.62 -5.51
N GLU A 238 7.25 -32.65 -6.12
CA GLU A 238 7.66 -32.75 -7.54
C GLU A 238 8.76 -33.78 -7.80
N ASN A 239 9.49 -34.21 -6.76
CA ASN A 239 10.50 -35.28 -6.88
C ASN A 239 9.92 -36.70 -6.72
N SER A 240 8.62 -36.84 -6.42
CA SER A 240 7.94 -38.15 -6.37
C SER A 240 7.13 -38.48 -7.61
N ASP A 241 6.81 -37.49 -8.46
CA ASP A 241 6.01 -37.71 -9.66
C ASP A 241 6.70 -37.14 -10.91
N THR A 242 6.94 -38.03 -11.87
CA THR A 242 7.35 -37.83 -13.28
C THR A 242 8.82 -37.61 -13.63
N ALA A 243 9.36 -38.63 -14.32
CA ALA A 243 10.55 -38.59 -15.15
C ALA A 243 10.35 -37.67 -16.36
N ILE A 244 11.08 -36.56 -16.44
CA ILE A 244 11.24 -35.73 -17.65
C ILE A 244 12.71 -35.28 -17.77
N SER A 245 13.13 -35.09 -19.03
CA SER A 245 14.47 -35.26 -19.63
C SER A 245 15.67 -34.53 -19.00
N ASP A 246 16.83 -35.16 -19.19
CA ASP A 246 18.15 -34.81 -18.65
C ASP A 246 18.76 -33.48 -19.15
N GLU A 247 18.09 -32.75 -20.04
CA GLU A 247 18.56 -31.44 -20.52
C GLU A 247 18.20 -30.28 -19.56
N ALA A 248 17.21 -30.45 -18.68
CA ALA A 248 16.84 -29.42 -17.70
C ALA A 248 17.70 -29.43 -16.42
N LYS A 249 18.42 -30.53 -16.14
CA LYS A 249 19.25 -30.69 -14.93
C LYS A 249 20.56 -29.89 -14.99
N THR A 250 21.09 -29.67 -16.20
CA THR A 250 22.39 -29.01 -16.41
C THR A 250 22.34 -27.49 -16.18
N ILE A 251 21.18 -26.86 -16.37
CA ILE A 251 21.00 -25.42 -16.11
C ILE A 251 20.82 -25.16 -14.61
N PHE A 252 20.18 -26.08 -13.88
CA PHE A 252 19.88 -25.91 -12.45
C PHE A 252 21.07 -26.20 -11.52
N THR A 253 22.06 -26.96 -11.99
CA THR A 253 23.24 -27.31 -11.17
C THR A 253 24.31 -26.21 -11.14
N GLN A 254 24.35 -25.31 -12.13
CA GLN A 254 25.28 -24.17 -12.15
C GLN A 254 24.87 -23.04 -11.18
N ASP A 255 23.58 -22.90 -10.88
CA ASP A 255 23.07 -21.87 -9.97
C ASP A 255 23.14 -22.27 -8.48
N ILE A 256 23.38 -23.55 -8.18
CA ILE A 256 23.52 -24.04 -6.79
C ILE A 256 24.98 -23.93 -6.31
N SER A 257 25.98 -24.12 -7.19
CA SER A 257 27.39 -24.02 -6.80
C SER A 257 27.79 -22.60 -6.42
N THR A 258 27.19 -21.60 -7.05
CA THR A 258 27.40 -20.17 -6.74
C THR A 258 26.86 -19.79 -5.36
N VAL A 259 25.88 -20.51 -4.82
CA VAL A 259 25.32 -20.25 -3.49
C VAL A 259 26.14 -20.90 -2.37
N GLU A 260 26.83 -22.01 -2.64
CA GLU A 260 27.73 -22.65 -1.66
C GLU A 260 29.07 -21.92 -1.53
N GLU A 261 29.62 -21.38 -2.62
CA GLU A 261 30.87 -20.59 -2.59
C GLU A 261 30.73 -19.29 -1.76
N VAL A 262 29.54 -18.66 -1.76
CA VAL A 262 29.26 -17.45 -0.96
C VAL A 262 29.17 -17.76 0.54
N LYS A 263 28.78 -18.98 0.92
CA LYS A 263 28.73 -19.40 2.33
C LYS A 263 30.13 -19.68 2.90
N GLN A 264 31.05 -20.21 2.10
CA GLN A 264 32.43 -20.46 2.54
C GLN A 264 33.25 -19.18 2.70
N ALA A 265 33.02 -18.16 1.86
CA ALA A 265 33.69 -16.86 1.99
C ALA A 265 33.31 -16.07 3.27
N SER A 266 32.17 -16.39 3.89
CA SER A 266 31.65 -15.69 5.08
C SER A 266 32.16 -16.26 6.40
N SER A 267 32.79 -17.45 6.41
CA SER A 267 33.26 -18.11 7.64
C SER A 267 34.72 -17.85 8.01
N GLU A 268 35.52 -17.18 7.17
CA GLU A 268 36.98 -17.04 7.39
C GLU A 268 37.48 -15.61 7.73
N GLY A 269 36.59 -14.62 7.88
CA GLY A 269 36.99 -13.22 8.10
C GLY A 269 37.18 -12.77 9.57
N SER A 270 38.01 -13.45 10.37
CA SER A 270 38.41 -13.00 11.71
C SER A 270 39.90 -12.63 11.75
N ALA A 271 40.21 -11.34 11.57
CA ALA A 271 41.30 -10.60 12.22
C ALA A 271 41.42 -9.21 11.57
N PHE A 272 41.43 -8.14 12.36
CA PHE A 272 42.58 -7.21 12.40
C PHE A 272 42.38 -6.14 13.49
N LYS A 273 43.40 -6.06 14.35
CA LYS A 273 43.61 -5.05 15.38
C LYS A 273 44.21 -3.77 14.78
N HIS A 274 44.02 -2.68 15.52
CA HIS A 274 44.85 -1.45 15.60
C HIS A 274 44.78 -0.45 14.43
N TYR A 275 44.41 0.80 14.73
CA TYR A 275 45.37 1.90 14.78
C TYR A 275 44.84 3.09 15.61
N LYS A 276 45.77 3.71 16.34
CA LYS A 276 45.65 4.92 17.17
C LYS A 276 45.53 6.20 16.31
N ALA A 277 44.89 7.20 16.92
CA ALA A 277 45.12 8.66 16.91
C ALA A 277 45.97 9.32 15.81
N ILE A 278 45.52 10.50 15.34
CA ILE A 278 46.26 11.79 15.32
C ILE A 278 45.30 12.91 14.87
N ILE A 279 45.25 13.98 15.70
CA ILE A 279 44.71 15.36 15.55
C ILE A 279 43.23 15.53 15.20
#